data_AF-A0A4R2LA46-F1
#
_entry.id   AF-A0A4R2LA46-F1
#
_cell.length_a   1.000
_cell.length_b   1.000
_cell.length_c   1.000
_cell.angle_alpha   90.00
_cell.angle_beta   90.00
_cell.angle_gamma   90.00
#
_symmetry.space_group_name_H-M   'P 1'
#
loop_
_entity.id
_entity.type
_entity.pdbx_description
1 polymer ?
#
loop_
_entity_poly.entity_id
_entity_poly.type
_entity_poly.pdbx_seq_one_letter_code
_entity_poly.pdbx_strand_id
1 'polypeptide(L)'
;MTKDSEELTNARKDELDEYLKRNYPENYISGEQDCNLLLWGKNGTEPKMFSLNIGVEYSPLEGLKGKTIGDIMNQKYQSNSSFKRLMKYGEEISSKSHMPFVIIVYPSLRETYGGKWADTERVYNRKQVLFYWFDISKKVNGKIEHEILKGEQLRKRIYSALEVCFNDEGTGKDENSHLSDYFHFWSRQTLSRNITKLDIDGIIINNLGNKGVLVEIKRSSKPPIPDWKPKYDKANYKLESNYAKRILSYFWLLHHESRPCDDDEIISFYNIVDVDEAQSVDFIISNETILKMSVAGNQSLKEKISKFIDE
;
A
#
# COMPACT_ATOMS: atom_id res chain seq x y z
N MET A 1 24.49 22.09 -23.21
CA MET A 1 24.46 20.63 -22.92
C MET A 1 24.33 20.45 -21.42
N THR A 2 23.19 19.87 -21.03
CA THR A 2 22.96 19.01 -19.85
C THR A 2 23.42 19.49 -18.48
N LYS A 3 22.56 20.26 -17.82
CA LYS A 3 22.40 20.25 -16.35
C LYS A 3 20.93 20.07 -15.93
N ASP A 4 19.98 20.39 -16.81
CA ASP A 4 18.55 20.37 -16.49
C ASP A 4 17.85 19.02 -16.77
N SER A 5 18.58 17.97 -17.16
CA SER A 5 18.01 16.66 -17.49
C SER A 5 18.17 15.58 -16.41
N GLU A 6 18.93 15.85 -15.34
CA GLU A 6 19.10 14.90 -14.22
C GLU A 6 18.21 15.23 -13.01
N GLU A 7 17.59 16.41 -12.94
CA GLU A 7 16.75 16.82 -11.81
C GLU A 7 15.28 16.35 -11.87
N LEU A 8 14.86 15.70 -12.96
CA LEU A 8 13.46 15.31 -13.17
C LEU A 8 13.14 13.81 -12.98
N THR A 9 14.08 13.00 -12.45
CA THR A 9 13.84 11.55 -12.25
C THR A 9 14.28 10.97 -10.91
N ASN A 10 14.82 11.76 -9.98
CA ASN A 10 15.11 11.29 -8.63
C ASN A 10 14.07 11.81 -7.63
N ALA A 11 12.88 11.22 -7.63
CA ALA A 11 12.18 11.05 -6.35
C ALA A 11 13.16 10.28 -5.47
N ARG A 12 13.85 10.98 -4.55
CA ARG A 12 14.82 10.35 -3.63
C ARG A 12 14.18 9.08 -3.07
N LYS A 13 14.82 7.93 -3.33
CA LYS A 13 14.41 6.64 -2.78
C LYS A 13 14.27 6.80 -1.27
N ASP A 14 13.25 6.16 -0.70
CA ASP A 14 13.12 6.13 0.75
C ASP A 14 14.15 5.12 1.30
N GLU A 15 15.15 5.65 2.01
CA GLU A 15 16.29 4.84 2.48
C GLU A 15 15.86 3.78 3.51
N LEU A 16 14.80 4.02 4.28
CA LEU A 16 14.30 3.04 5.24
C LEU A 16 13.54 1.93 4.53
N ASP A 17 12.73 2.26 3.53
CA ASP A 17 12.07 1.26 2.68
C ASP A 17 13.08 0.36 1.95
N GLU A 18 14.15 0.93 1.39
CA GLU A 18 15.23 0.17 0.75
C GLU A 18 15.99 -0.72 1.77
N TYR A 19 16.21 -0.23 2.99
CA TYR A 19 16.77 -1.03 4.07
C TYR A 19 15.89 -2.25 4.38
N LEU A 20 14.57 -2.05 4.49
CA LEU A 20 13.62 -3.13 4.80
C LEU A 20 13.57 -4.18 3.68
N LYS A 21 13.53 -3.75 2.41
CA LYS A 21 13.59 -4.66 1.25
C LYS A 21 14.86 -5.51 1.23
N ARG A 22 16.01 -4.90 1.52
CA ARG A 22 17.31 -5.58 1.48
C ARG A 22 17.46 -6.60 2.59
N ASN A 23 17.03 -6.26 3.80
CA ASN A 23 17.27 -7.09 4.99
C ASN A 23 16.14 -8.08 5.29
N TYR A 24 14.91 -7.80 4.83
CA TYR A 24 13.74 -8.65 5.06
C TYR A 24 12.99 -8.98 3.75
N PRO A 25 13.68 -9.42 2.68
CA PRO A 25 13.09 -9.58 1.33
C PRO A 25 11.95 -10.60 1.26
N GLU A 26 11.88 -11.52 2.22
CA GLU A 26 10.78 -12.49 2.31
C GLU A 26 9.59 -11.99 3.12
N ASN A 27 9.81 -11.08 4.05
CA ASN A 27 8.83 -10.69 5.07
C ASN A 27 8.25 -9.31 4.82
N TYR A 28 8.99 -8.42 4.14
CA TYR A 28 8.56 -7.08 3.84
C TYR A 28 8.04 -6.96 2.41
N ILE A 29 6.80 -6.47 2.27
CA ILE A 29 6.19 -6.12 1.00
C ILE A 29 6.02 -4.60 0.99
N SER A 30 6.73 -3.93 0.08
CA SER A 30 6.68 -2.47 -0.07
C SER A 30 5.49 -2.03 -0.92
N GLY A 31 4.93 -0.88 -0.56
CA GLY A 31 3.98 -0.08 -1.34
C GLY A 31 4.72 0.91 -2.22
N GLU A 32 4.88 0.62 -3.51
CA GLU A 32 5.62 1.45 -4.48
C GLU A 32 4.78 1.84 -5.70
N GLN A 33 5.34 2.70 -6.54
CA GLN A 33 4.72 3.25 -7.77
C GLN A 33 4.10 2.20 -8.70
N ASP A 34 4.50 0.93 -8.68
CA ASP A 34 3.92 -0.14 -9.51
C ASP A 34 3.50 -1.37 -8.69
N CYS A 35 3.43 -1.22 -7.38
CA CYS A 35 3.05 -2.25 -6.41
C CYS A 35 2.40 -1.57 -5.19
N ASN A 36 1.13 -1.20 -5.30
CA ASN A 36 0.46 -0.41 -4.28
C ASN A 36 -0.33 -1.30 -3.31
N LEU A 37 -0.09 -1.14 -2.00
CA LEU A 37 -0.92 -1.71 -0.96
C LEU A 37 -2.00 -0.69 -0.59
N LEU A 38 -3.26 -1.05 -0.81
CA LEU A 38 -4.36 -0.11 -0.76
C LEU A 38 -5.47 -0.56 0.17
N LEU A 39 -5.89 0.35 1.05
CA LEU A 39 -7.10 0.22 1.83
C LEU A 39 -8.23 0.99 1.16
N TRP A 40 -9.37 0.33 1.04
CA TRP A 40 -10.52 0.89 0.37
C TRP A 40 -11.70 0.99 1.32
N GLY A 41 -12.40 2.11 1.26
CA GLY A 41 -13.63 2.33 2.00
C GLY A 41 -14.43 3.49 1.44
N LYS A 42 -15.57 3.78 2.06
CA LYS A 42 -16.29 5.04 1.84
C LYS A 42 -15.73 6.11 2.79
N ASN A 43 -15.72 7.37 2.36
CA ASN A 43 -15.26 8.49 3.18
C ASN A 43 -15.96 8.50 4.55
N GLY A 44 -15.16 8.61 5.61
CA GLY A 44 -15.64 8.63 6.99
C GLY A 44 -16.24 7.32 7.50
N THR A 45 -16.03 6.21 6.79
CA THR A 45 -16.47 4.88 7.21
C THR A 45 -15.29 3.93 7.37
N GLU A 46 -15.55 2.76 7.96
CA GLU A 46 -14.55 1.70 8.08
C GLU A 46 -14.13 1.18 6.70
N PRO A 47 -12.86 0.77 6.54
CA PRO A 47 -12.37 0.09 5.35
C PRO A 47 -13.12 -1.22 5.12
N LYS A 48 -13.36 -1.55 3.85
CA LYS A 48 -14.15 -2.70 3.39
C LYS A 48 -13.38 -3.68 2.51
N MET A 49 -12.25 -3.26 1.94
CA MET A 49 -11.42 -4.12 1.09
C MET A 49 -9.95 -3.75 1.24
N PHE A 50 -9.09 -4.76 1.19
CA PHE A 50 -7.64 -4.60 1.07
C PHE A 50 -7.20 -5.07 -0.29
N SER A 51 -6.31 -4.34 -0.94
CA SER A 51 -5.77 -4.80 -2.21
C SER A 51 -4.28 -4.61 -2.35
N LEU A 52 -3.72 -5.48 -3.18
CA LEU A 52 -2.40 -5.34 -3.75
C LEU A 52 -2.57 -5.04 -5.25
N ASN A 53 -2.06 -3.91 -5.70
CA ASN A 53 -2.22 -3.45 -7.07
C ASN A 53 -0.89 -3.45 -7.78
N ILE A 54 -0.78 -4.19 -8.89
CA ILE A 54 0.50 -4.47 -9.52
C ILE A 54 0.48 -4.05 -10.98
N GLY A 55 1.41 -3.16 -11.34
CA GLY A 55 1.69 -2.81 -12.71
C GLY A 55 2.51 -3.89 -13.40
N VAL A 56 2.06 -4.37 -14.56
CA VAL A 56 2.75 -5.37 -15.36
C VAL A 56 2.83 -4.95 -16.83
N GLU A 57 3.94 -5.25 -17.49
CA GLU A 57 4.05 -5.04 -18.93
C GLU A 57 3.16 -6.01 -19.72
N TYR A 58 2.06 -5.47 -20.26
CA TYR A 58 1.21 -6.12 -21.24
C TYR A 58 0.43 -5.10 -22.08
N SER A 59 -0.14 -5.55 -23.19
CA SER A 59 -0.96 -4.73 -24.09
C SER A 59 -2.28 -4.34 -23.41
N PRO A 60 -2.57 -3.04 -23.17
CA PRO A 60 -3.75 -2.62 -22.40
C PRO A 60 -5.10 -3.12 -22.94
N LEU A 61 -5.16 -3.44 -24.24
CA LEU A 61 -6.39 -3.85 -24.94
C LEU A 61 -6.42 -5.35 -25.28
N GLU A 62 -5.28 -6.03 -25.24
CA GLU A 62 -5.19 -7.47 -25.57
C GLU A 62 -4.89 -8.35 -24.33
N GLY A 63 -4.47 -7.73 -23.22
CA GLY A 63 -4.19 -8.41 -21.97
C GLY A 63 -2.87 -9.19 -21.98
N LEU A 64 -2.77 -10.16 -21.08
CA LEU A 64 -1.57 -10.93 -20.74
C LEU A 64 -1.20 -12.06 -21.73
N LYS A 65 -1.99 -12.29 -22.80
CA LYS A 65 -1.76 -13.31 -23.85
C LYS A 65 -1.12 -14.61 -23.34
N GLY A 66 -1.76 -15.30 -22.39
CA GLY A 66 -1.33 -16.61 -21.91
C GLY A 66 -0.39 -16.62 -20.69
N LYS A 67 0.00 -15.46 -20.14
CA LYS A 67 0.68 -15.41 -18.82
C LYS A 67 -0.33 -15.62 -17.67
N THR A 68 0.09 -16.37 -16.66
CA THR A 68 -0.66 -16.58 -15.40
C THR A 68 -0.29 -15.52 -14.36
N ILE A 69 -1.09 -15.43 -13.29
CA ILE A 69 -0.71 -14.62 -12.11
C ILE A 69 0.60 -15.10 -11.50
N GLY A 70 0.87 -16.40 -11.50
CA GLY A 70 2.15 -16.93 -11.03
C GLY A 70 3.32 -16.34 -11.83
N ASP A 71 3.17 -16.22 -13.15
CA ASP A 71 4.20 -15.63 -14.01
C ASP A 71 4.41 -14.14 -13.73
N ILE A 72 3.31 -13.40 -13.50
CA ILE A 72 3.34 -11.99 -13.10
C ILE A 72 4.07 -11.82 -11.76
N MET A 73 3.69 -12.63 -10.77
CA MET A 73 4.23 -12.51 -9.44
C MET A 73 5.69 -12.94 -9.38
N ASN A 74 6.09 -13.96 -10.16
CA ASN A 74 7.50 -14.33 -10.29
C ASN A 74 8.34 -13.24 -10.99
N GLN A 75 7.76 -12.45 -11.90
CA GLN A 75 8.46 -11.32 -12.52
C GLN A 75 8.68 -10.18 -11.52
N LYS A 76 7.71 -9.94 -10.63
CA LYS A 76 7.74 -8.80 -9.71
C LYS A 76 8.42 -9.11 -8.38
N TYR A 77 8.19 -10.30 -7.82
CA TYR A 77 8.74 -10.77 -6.56
C TYR A 77 9.86 -11.75 -6.86
N GLN A 78 11.11 -11.29 -6.66
CA GLN A 78 12.33 -12.04 -6.97
C GLN A 78 12.38 -13.43 -6.30
N SER A 79 11.64 -13.62 -5.20
CA SER A 79 11.44 -14.90 -4.53
C SER A 79 9.96 -15.26 -4.41
N ASN A 80 9.63 -16.53 -4.67
CA ASN A 80 8.28 -17.07 -4.52
C ASN A 80 7.80 -17.04 -3.04
N SER A 81 8.71 -16.93 -2.08
CA SER A 81 8.42 -16.99 -0.64
C SER A 81 7.65 -15.76 -0.14
N SER A 82 8.04 -14.54 -0.49
CA SER A 82 7.34 -13.32 -0.06
C SER A 82 5.91 -13.27 -0.58
N PHE A 83 5.72 -13.60 -1.87
CA PHE A 83 4.41 -13.69 -2.45
C PHE A 83 3.54 -14.77 -1.77
N LYS A 84 4.07 -15.99 -1.56
CA LYS A 84 3.35 -17.05 -0.83
C LYS A 84 2.92 -16.60 0.57
N ARG A 85 3.79 -15.87 1.28
CA ARG A 85 3.48 -15.32 2.61
C ARG A 85 2.37 -14.29 2.53
N LEU A 86 2.43 -13.38 1.56
CA LEU A 86 1.37 -12.39 1.33
C LEU A 86 0.03 -13.04 0.99
N MET A 87 0.02 -14.08 0.17
CA MET A 87 -1.19 -14.82 -0.16
C MET A 87 -1.78 -15.51 1.06
N LYS A 88 -0.95 -16.20 1.85
CA LYS A 88 -1.38 -16.84 3.09
C LYS A 88 -1.92 -15.82 4.08
N TYR A 89 -1.23 -14.69 4.22
CA TYR A 89 -1.66 -13.60 5.08
C TYR A 89 -2.99 -13.00 4.61
N GLY A 90 -3.13 -12.78 3.31
CA GLY A 90 -4.36 -12.33 2.65
C GLY A 90 -5.56 -13.25 2.92
N GLU A 91 -5.36 -14.56 2.80
CA GLU A 91 -6.38 -15.56 3.15
C GLU A 91 -6.77 -15.48 4.63
N GLU A 92 -5.78 -15.39 5.51
CA GLU A 92 -5.97 -15.31 6.96
C GLU A 92 -6.78 -14.07 7.37
N ILE A 93 -6.36 -12.88 6.90
CA ILE A 93 -7.06 -11.63 7.22
C ILE A 93 -8.44 -11.61 6.61
N SER A 94 -8.63 -12.14 5.40
CA SER A 94 -9.96 -12.20 4.79
C SER A 94 -10.90 -13.08 5.59
N SER A 95 -10.41 -14.23 6.06
CA SER A 95 -11.19 -15.13 6.90
C SER A 95 -11.57 -14.50 8.24
N LYS A 96 -10.66 -13.76 8.88
CA LYS A 96 -10.91 -13.18 10.21
C LYS A 96 -11.73 -11.89 10.18
N SER A 97 -11.41 -11.00 9.25
CA SER A 97 -12.03 -9.66 9.16
C SER A 97 -13.32 -9.64 8.34
N HIS A 98 -13.58 -10.71 7.58
CA HIS A 98 -14.62 -10.78 6.55
C HIS A 98 -14.47 -9.70 5.46
N MET A 99 -13.24 -9.20 5.26
CA MET A 99 -12.92 -8.25 4.19
C MET A 99 -12.21 -8.98 3.05
N PRO A 100 -12.62 -8.79 1.78
CA PRO A 100 -11.88 -9.36 0.67
C PRO A 100 -10.47 -8.77 0.58
N PHE A 101 -9.49 -9.67 0.43
CA PHE A 101 -8.15 -9.35 -0.04
C PHE A 101 -8.11 -9.63 -1.54
N VAL A 102 -7.79 -8.60 -2.33
CA VAL A 102 -7.83 -8.69 -3.78
C VAL A 102 -6.51 -8.29 -4.41
N ILE A 103 -6.11 -8.97 -5.47
CA ILE A 103 -5.01 -8.53 -6.31
C ILE A 103 -5.59 -7.91 -7.58
N ILE A 104 -5.18 -6.68 -7.88
CA ILE A 104 -5.55 -5.99 -9.11
C ILE A 104 -4.30 -5.84 -9.96
N VAL A 105 -4.26 -6.52 -11.10
CA VAL A 105 -3.17 -6.35 -12.06
C VAL A 105 -3.62 -5.39 -13.17
N TYR A 106 -2.77 -4.42 -13.48
CA TYR A 106 -3.01 -3.37 -14.47
C TYR A 106 -1.81 -3.23 -15.42
N PRO A 107 -1.98 -2.66 -16.63
CA PRO A 107 -0.85 -2.52 -17.53
C PRO A 107 0.07 -1.42 -17.01
N SER A 108 1.36 -1.70 -16.93
CA SER A 108 2.39 -0.71 -16.68
C SER A 108 2.47 0.24 -17.87
N LEU A 109 1.69 1.31 -17.80
CA LEU A 109 1.76 2.44 -18.71
C LEU A 109 2.52 3.56 -18.02
N ARG A 110 3.44 4.16 -18.77
CA ARG A 110 4.08 5.42 -18.39
C ARG A 110 3.35 6.55 -19.12
N GLU A 111 3.44 7.76 -18.57
CA GLU A 111 3.02 8.95 -19.30
C GLU A 111 3.71 8.95 -20.68
N THR A 112 2.92 8.93 -21.74
CA THR A 112 3.44 8.99 -23.10
C THR A 112 4.08 10.37 -23.38
N TYR A 113 4.95 10.45 -24.39
CA TYR A 113 5.67 11.65 -24.86
C TYR A 113 4.92 12.96 -24.55
N GLY A 114 5.45 13.75 -23.61
CA GLY A 114 4.85 15.01 -23.15
C GLY A 114 4.39 15.05 -21.69
N GLY A 115 4.43 13.92 -20.97
CA GLY A 115 4.21 13.89 -19.51
C GLY A 115 2.74 14.14 -19.09
N LYS A 116 1.78 13.73 -19.92
CA LYS A 116 0.34 13.96 -19.67
C LYS A 116 -0.47 12.69 -19.88
N TRP A 117 -1.17 12.26 -18.84
CA TRP A 117 -2.10 11.12 -18.90
C TRP A 117 -3.25 11.30 -19.90
N ALA A 118 -3.61 12.55 -20.24
CA ALA A 118 -4.61 12.83 -21.25
C ALA A 118 -4.24 12.24 -22.63
N ASP A 119 -2.95 12.20 -22.98
CA ASP A 119 -2.50 11.61 -24.24
C ASP A 119 -2.52 10.08 -24.19
N THR A 120 -2.17 9.50 -23.03
CA THR A 120 -2.33 8.06 -22.78
C THR A 120 -3.80 7.66 -22.91
N GLU A 121 -4.74 8.47 -22.42
CA GLU A 121 -6.18 8.19 -22.51
C GLU A 121 -6.72 8.24 -23.95
N ARG A 122 -6.18 9.13 -24.80
CA ARG A 122 -6.56 9.21 -26.22
C ARG A 122 -6.23 7.92 -26.97
N VAL A 123 -5.11 7.29 -26.63
CA VAL A 123 -4.68 6.01 -27.22
C VAL A 123 -5.38 4.83 -26.54
N TYR A 124 -5.46 4.87 -25.21
CA TYR A 124 -6.01 3.81 -24.38
C TYR A 124 -7.16 4.35 -23.54
N ASN A 125 -8.37 4.26 -24.10
CA ASN A 125 -9.58 4.69 -23.40
C ASN A 125 -9.69 3.97 -22.06
N ARG A 126 -9.72 4.74 -20.96
CA ARG A 126 -9.72 4.22 -19.58
C ARG A 126 -10.86 3.24 -19.28
N LYS A 127 -11.97 3.33 -20.01
CA LYS A 127 -13.11 2.41 -19.86
C LYS A 127 -12.86 1.04 -20.50
N GLN A 128 -11.94 0.95 -21.46
CA GLN A 128 -11.67 -0.25 -22.26
C GLN A 128 -10.40 -0.99 -21.84
N VAL A 129 -9.48 -0.35 -21.12
CA VAL A 129 -8.27 -1.00 -20.62
C VAL A 129 -8.62 -2.21 -19.76
N LEU A 130 -7.90 -3.31 -19.99
CA LEU A 130 -8.08 -4.58 -19.30
C LEU A 130 -7.30 -4.62 -17.99
N PHE A 131 -7.99 -5.02 -16.94
CA PHE A 131 -7.48 -5.29 -15.60
C PHE A 131 -7.77 -6.75 -15.25
N TYR A 132 -6.96 -7.30 -14.36
CA TYR A 132 -7.19 -8.63 -13.81
C TYR A 132 -7.52 -8.52 -12.33
N TRP A 133 -8.63 -9.13 -11.94
CA TRP A 133 -9.12 -9.16 -10.57
C TRP A 133 -8.98 -10.57 -10.01
N PHE A 134 -8.21 -10.72 -8.94
CA PHE A 134 -8.06 -11.96 -8.19
C PHE A 134 -8.63 -11.76 -6.79
N ASP A 135 -9.67 -12.52 -6.45
CA ASP A 135 -10.25 -12.49 -5.10
C ASP A 135 -9.61 -13.62 -4.28
N ILE A 136 -8.63 -13.27 -3.45
CA ILE A 136 -7.85 -14.24 -2.69
C ILE A 136 -8.70 -14.91 -1.61
N SER A 137 -9.74 -14.21 -1.15
CA SER A 137 -10.70 -14.74 -0.20
C SER A 137 -11.59 -15.84 -0.77
N LYS A 138 -11.64 -15.99 -2.11
CA LYS A 138 -12.50 -16.96 -2.80
C LYS A 138 -11.67 -17.98 -3.55
N LYS A 139 -11.73 -19.22 -3.05
CA LYS A 139 -11.17 -20.38 -3.73
C LYS A 139 -12.28 -21.26 -4.28
N VAL A 140 -12.22 -21.56 -5.57
CA VAL A 140 -13.07 -22.56 -6.22
C VAL A 140 -12.23 -23.81 -6.42
N ASN A 141 -12.61 -24.92 -5.80
CA ASN A 141 -11.84 -26.18 -5.82
C ASN A 141 -10.37 -26.00 -5.42
N GLY A 142 -10.11 -25.15 -4.42
CA GLY A 142 -8.77 -24.86 -3.91
C GLY A 142 -7.92 -23.95 -4.80
N LYS A 143 -8.45 -23.44 -5.92
CA LYS A 143 -7.76 -22.51 -6.82
C LYS A 143 -8.35 -21.11 -6.73
N ILE A 144 -7.49 -20.11 -6.85
CA ILE A 144 -7.90 -18.70 -6.98
C ILE A 144 -8.26 -18.47 -8.43
N GLU A 145 -9.52 -18.15 -8.68
CA GLU A 145 -9.98 -17.74 -10.00
C GLU A 145 -9.70 -16.25 -10.22
N HIS A 146 -9.72 -15.86 -11.49
CA HIS A 146 -9.52 -14.47 -11.88
C HIS A 146 -10.55 -14.05 -12.90
N GLU A 147 -10.84 -12.75 -12.86
CA GLU A 147 -11.70 -12.11 -13.84
C GLU A 147 -10.91 -11.11 -14.65
N ILE A 148 -11.18 -11.08 -15.95
CA ILE A 148 -10.64 -10.07 -16.85
C ILE A 148 -11.72 -9.01 -17.00
N LEU A 149 -11.43 -7.81 -16.50
CA LEU A 149 -12.38 -6.71 -16.40
C LEU A 149 -11.89 -5.52 -17.22
N LYS A 150 -12.76 -4.96 -18.05
CA LYS A 150 -12.55 -3.61 -18.60
C LYS A 150 -12.63 -2.57 -17.48
N GLY A 151 -12.00 -1.42 -17.65
CA GLY A 151 -11.99 -0.36 -16.62
C GLY A 151 -13.40 0.01 -16.08
N GLU A 152 -14.42 0.07 -16.92
CA GLU A 152 -15.79 0.32 -16.43
C GLU A 152 -16.37 -0.83 -15.58
N GLN A 153 -15.98 -2.07 -15.88
CA GLN A 153 -16.39 -3.26 -15.14
C GLN A 153 -15.63 -3.36 -13.83
N LEU A 154 -14.34 -2.98 -13.82
CA LEU A 154 -13.54 -2.89 -12.61
C LEU A 154 -14.16 -1.90 -11.61
N ARG A 155 -14.62 -0.73 -12.07
CA ARG A 155 -15.35 0.21 -11.19
C ARG A 155 -16.54 -0.45 -10.51
N LYS A 156 -17.40 -1.12 -11.30
CA LYS A 156 -18.59 -1.81 -10.77
C LYS A 156 -18.19 -2.89 -9.77
N ARG A 157 -17.11 -3.62 -10.05
CA ARG A 157 -16.57 -4.65 -9.16
C ARG A 157 -16.08 -4.08 -7.83
N ILE A 158 -15.31 -2.99 -7.85
CA ILE A 158 -14.88 -2.27 -6.65
C ILE A 158 -16.11 -1.79 -5.87
N TYR A 159 -17.08 -1.15 -6.52
CA TYR A 159 -18.26 -0.62 -5.83
C TYR A 159 -19.08 -1.73 -5.17
N SER A 160 -19.21 -2.88 -5.83
CA SER A 160 -19.86 -4.06 -5.26
C SER A 160 -19.09 -4.60 -4.05
N ALA A 161 -17.75 -4.65 -4.09
CA ALA A 161 -16.94 -5.09 -2.96
C ALA A 161 -17.01 -4.13 -1.76
N LEU A 162 -17.21 -2.84 -2.04
CA LEU A 162 -17.40 -1.80 -1.02
C LEU A 162 -18.86 -1.64 -0.57
N GLU A 163 -19.80 -2.39 -1.15
CA GLU A 163 -21.24 -2.31 -0.87
C GLU A 163 -21.82 -0.90 -1.10
N VAL A 164 -21.36 -0.22 -2.16
CA VAL A 164 -21.78 1.16 -2.50
C VAL A 164 -22.44 1.25 -3.88
N CYS A 165 -23.28 2.27 -4.06
CA CYS A 165 -23.93 2.58 -5.33
C CYS A 165 -23.79 4.07 -5.64
N PHE A 166 -22.57 4.49 -5.98
CA PHE A 166 -22.30 5.86 -6.43
C PHE A 166 -22.52 6.00 -7.93
N ASN A 167 -23.04 7.16 -8.36
CA ASN A 167 -23.29 7.46 -9.77
C ASN A 167 -22.35 8.55 -10.32
N ASP A 168 -21.57 9.19 -9.46
CA ASP A 168 -20.54 10.16 -9.82
C ASP A 168 -19.21 9.49 -10.21
N GLU A 169 -18.42 10.22 -10.98
CA GLU A 169 -17.08 9.84 -11.43
C GLU A 169 -16.10 10.98 -11.10
N GLY A 170 -14.86 10.62 -10.83
CA GLY A 170 -13.80 11.58 -10.58
C GLY A 170 -13.69 11.99 -9.13
N THR A 171 -12.45 12.02 -8.62
CA THR A 171 -12.16 12.44 -7.25
C THR A 171 -12.16 13.96 -7.07
N GLY A 172 -12.20 14.74 -8.16
CA GLY A 172 -12.17 16.21 -8.12
C GLY A 172 -10.86 16.82 -7.64
N LYS A 173 -9.78 16.03 -7.48
CA LYS A 173 -8.45 16.52 -7.11
C LYS A 173 -7.74 17.11 -8.34
N ASP A 174 -7.12 18.29 -8.19
CA ASP A 174 -6.50 19.10 -9.27
C ASP A 174 -5.51 18.35 -10.18
N GLU A 175 -5.47 18.64 -11.49
CA GLU A 175 -4.61 17.96 -12.47
C GLU A 175 -3.09 18.02 -12.18
N ASN A 176 -2.63 18.94 -11.32
CA ASN A 176 -1.20 19.22 -11.10
C ASN A 176 -0.48 18.30 -10.11
N SER A 177 -1.14 17.30 -9.52
CA SER A 177 -0.42 16.29 -8.73
C SER A 177 0.13 15.24 -9.69
N HIS A 178 1.47 15.12 -9.78
CA HIS A 178 2.11 14.00 -10.47
C HIS A 178 1.49 12.68 -10.03
N LEU A 179 1.08 11.86 -11.00
CA LEU A 179 0.57 10.51 -10.74
C LEU A 179 1.65 9.52 -11.11
N SER A 180 1.99 8.66 -10.17
CA SER A 180 3.06 7.67 -10.28
C SER A 180 2.78 6.60 -11.33
N ASP A 181 1.51 6.24 -11.54
CA ASP A 181 1.13 5.13 -12.41
C ASP A 181 -0.28 5.25 -12.99
N TYR A 182 -0.57 4.33 -13.92
CA TYR A 182 -1.84 4.27 -14.62
C TYR A 182 -3.03 3.91 -13.72
N PHE A 183 -2.84 3.09 -12.68
CA PHE A 183 -3.92 2.76 -11.77
C PHE A 183 -4.36 3.98 -10.95
N HIS A 184 -3.41 4.81 -10.51
CA HIS A 184 -3.65 6.10 -9.88
C HIS A 184 -4.39 7.05 -10.81
N PHE A 185 -3.96 7.15 -12.07
CA PHE A 185 -4.69 7.90 -13.09
C PHE A 185 -6.12 7.39 -13.28
N TRP A 186 -6.28 6.10 -13.57
CA TRP A 186 -7.57 5.47 -13.80
C TRP A 186 -8.51 5.67 -12.62
N SER A 187 -8.04 5.39 -11.40
CA SER A 187 -8.85 5.49 -10.18
C SER A 187 -9.28 6.92 -9.88
N ARG A 188 -8.37 7.90 -10.04
CA ARG A 188 -8.68 9.32 -9.84
C ARG A 188 -9.77 9.84 -10.78
N GLN A 189 -9.77 9.39 -12.03
CA GLN A 189 -10.73 9.81 -13.06
C GLN A 189 -12.04 9.03 -13.05
N THR A 190 -12.03 7.81 -12.54
CA THR A 190 -13.14 6.85 -12.71
C THR A 190 -13.95 6.62 -11.44
N LEU A 191 -13.31 6.68 -10.27
CA LEU A 191 -13.98 6.42 -8.99
C LEU A 191 -14.61 7.70 -8.43
N SER A 192 -15.70 7.52 -7.69
CA SER A 192 -16.39 8.60 -6.97
C SER A 192 -15.45 9.23 -5.94
N ARG A 193 -15.57 10.55 -5.75
CA ARG A 193 -14.92 11.29 -4.66
C ARG A 193 -15.32 10.80 -3.26
N ASN A 194 -16.39 10.01 -3.13
CA ASN A 194 -16.86 9.44 -1.88
C ASN A 194 -16.14 8.15 -1.48
N ILE A 195 -15.22 7.66 -2.33
CA ILE A 195 -14.35 6.52 -2.03
C ILE A 195 -13.04 7.04 -1.46
N THR A 196 -12.67 6.49 -0.31
CA THR A 196 -11.33 6.62 0.24
C THR A 196 -10.48 5.44 -0.27
N LYS A 197 -9.34 5.79 -0.85
CA LYS A 197 -8.25 4.87 -1.18
C LYS A 197 -7.03 5.37 -0.41
N LEU A 198 -6.58 4.61 0.58
CA LEU A 198 -5.42 4.95 1.40
C LEU A 198 -4.26 4.06 0.98
N ASP A 199 -3.15 4.70 0.63
CA ASP A 199 -1.90 4.05 0.26
C ASP A 199 -1.14 3.68 1.54
N ILE A 200 -0.64 2.44 1.62
CA ILE A 200 0.17 1.94 2.74
C ILE A 200 1.60 1.74 2.24
N ASP A 201 2.57 2.32 2.93
CA ASP A 201 3.99 2.27 2.53
C ASP A 201 4.57 0.85 2.56
N GLY A 202 4.08 -0.02 3.45
CA GLY A 202 4.47 -1.42 3.44
C GLY A 202 3.75 -2.32 4.43
N ILE A 203 4.03 -3.61 4.33
CA ILE A 203 3.61 -4.61 5.32
C ILE A 203 4.73 -5.57 5.64
N ILE A 204 4.96 -5.81 6.94
CA ILE A 204 5.86 -6.86 7.43
C ILE A 204 5.00 -8.06 7.85
N ILE A 205 5.32 -9.24 7.35
CA ILE A 205 4.58 -10.49 7.57
C ILE A 205 5.49 -11.49 8.30
N ASN A 206 4.97 -12.15 9.32
CA ASN A 206 5.75 -13.10 10.10
C ASN A 206 6.11 -14.39 9.34
N ASN A 207 6.94 -15.22 9.95
CA ASN A 207 7.43 -16.44 9.34
C ASN A 207 6.32 -17.45 9.04
N LEU A 208 5.23 -17.41 9.79
CA LEU A 208 4.07 -18.27 9.60
C LEU A 208 3.09 -17.72 8.56
N GLY A 209 3.19 -16.46 8.14
CA GLY A 209 2.27 -15.84 7.19
C GLY A 209 0.84 -15.66 7.73
N ASN A 210 0.66 -15.56 9.05
CA ASN A 210 -0.64 -15.44 9.71
C ASN A 210 -0.77 -14.19 10.60
N LYS A 211 0.31 -13.42 10.73
CA LYS A 211 0.34 -12.11 11.37
C LYS A 211 1.04 -11.11 10.45
N GLY A 212 0.59 -9.87 10.51
CA GLY A 212 1.16 -8.77 9.76
C GLY A 212 1.24 -7.50 10.60
N VAL A 213 2.10 -6.59 10.16
CA VAL A 213 2.20 -5.23 10.65
C VAL A 213 2.15 -4.31 9.45
N LEU A 214 1.18 -3.42 9.42
CA LEU A 214 1.20 -2.30 8.47
C LEU A 214 2.28 -1.31 8.87
N VAL A 215 3.00 -0.81 7.87
CA VAL A 215 4.10 0.13 8.05
C VAL A 215 3.78 1.41 7.30
N GLU A 216 3.89 2.53 8.00
CA GLU A 216 3.94 3.87 7.42
C GLU A 216 5.34 4.45 7.70
N ILE A 217 5.97 5.02 6.68
CA ILE A 217 7.31 5.58 6.74
C ILE A 217 7.24 7.09 6.54
N LYS A 218 7.73 7.84 7.54
CA LYS A 218 7.87 9.29 7.46
C LYS A 218 9.34 9.68 7.35
N ARG A 219 9.64 10.46 6.33
CA ARG A 219 10.97 11.02 6.10
C ARG A 219 10.97 12.52 6.41
N SER A 220 11.66 12.91 7.48
CA SER A 220 11.88 14.33 7.78
C SER A 220 13.16 14.53 8.59
N SER A 221 13.96 15.52 8.21
CA SER A 221 15.10 15.97 9.02
C SER A 221 14.70 17.03 10.05
N LYS A 222 13.44 17.51 10.04
CA LYS A 222 12.95 18.59 10.92
C LYS A 222 11.53 18.33 11.42
N PRO A 223 11.28 18.33 12.74
CA PRO A 223 12.27 18.25 13.82
C PRO A 223 13.07 16.93 13.76
N PRO A 224 14.29 16.88 14.34
CA PRO A 224 15.10 15.66 14.40
C PRO A 224 14.47 14.59 15.30
N ILE A 225 14.95 13.36 15.22
CA ILE A 225 14.35 12.15 15.83
C ILE A 225 14.07 12.21 17.35
N PRO A 226 14.84 12.87 18.24
CA PRO A 226 14.41 12.94 19.63
C PRO A 226 13.15 13.80 19.81
N ASP A 227 12.94 14.78 18.93
CA ASP A 227 11.86 15.77 19.02
C ASP A 227 10.72 15.49 18.02
N TRP A 228 10.95 14.60 17.06
CA TRP A 228 9.96 14.24 16.07
C TRP A 228 8.84 13.44 16.70
N LYS A 229 7.62 13.91 16.45
CA LYS A 229 6.39 13.23 16.84
C LYS A 229 5.46 13.18 15.66
N PRO A 230 4.59 12.17 15.58
CA PRO A 230 3.54 12.12 14.59
C PRO A 230 2.64 13.34 14.78
N LYS A 231 2.78 14.32 13.90
CA LYS A 231 1.91 15.49 13.82
C LYS A 231 1.43 15.57 12.37
N TYR A 232 0.22 16.07 12.19
CA TYR A 232 -0.35 16.51 10.91
C TYR A 232 -1.14 15.49 10.05
N ASP A 233 -1.34 14.23 10.47
CA ASP A 233 -2.24 13.33 9.74
C ASP A 233 -3.07 12.37 10.61
N LYS A 234 -3.72 12.94 11.64
CA LYS A 234 -4.53 12.16 12.58
C LYS A 234 -5.64 11.36 11.89
N ALA A 235 -6.21 11.90 10.81
CA ALA A 235 -7.30 11.25 10.09
C ALA A 235 -6.83 9.96 9.40
N ASN A 236 -5.69 10.00 8.67
CA ASN A 236 -5.16 8.80 8.02
C ASN A 236 -4.64 7.80 9.05
N TYR A 237 -3.91 8.24 10.09
CA TYR A 237 -3.45 7.34 11.15
C TYR A 237 -4.60 6.65 11.89
N LYS A 238 -5.73 7.35 12.09
CA LYS A 238 -6.93 6.76 12.68
C LYS A 238 -7.54 5.72 11.76
N LEU A 239 -7.60 5.97 10.45
CA LEU A 239 -8.07 5.01 9.46
C LEU A 239 -7.18 3.77 9.41
N GLU A 240 -5.85 3.95 9.39
CA GLU A 240 -4.86 2.86 9.41
C GLU A 240 -4.94 2.04 10.68
N SER A 241 -5.03 2.70 11.84
CA SER A 241 -5.15 2.02 13.13
C SER A 241 -6.48 1.24 13.24
N ASN A 242 -7.59 1.83 12.81
CA ASN A 242 -8.89 1.14 12.75
C ASN A 242 -8.85 -0.06 11.81
N TYR A 243 -8.16 0.07 10.68
CA TYR A 243 -7.97 -1.04 9.77
C TYR A 243 -7.12 -2.14 10.42
N ALA A 244 -5.98 -1.78 11.01
CA ALA A 244 -5.09 -2.72 11.68
C ALA A 244 -5.87 -3.54 12.72
N LYS A 245 -6.70 -2.89 13.55
CA LYS A 245 -7.63 -3.58 14.46
C LYS A 245 -8.58 -4.53 13.72
N ARG A 246 -9.21 -4.06 12.64
CA ARG A 246 -10.21 -4.83 11.87
C ARG A 246 -9.63 -6.10 11.26
N ILE A 247 -8.38 -6.06 10.80
CA ILE A 247 -7.67 -7.21 10.24
C ILE A 247 -6.77 -7.93 11.23
N LEU A 248 -6.83 -7.56 12.52
CA LEU A 248 -6.03 -8.16 13.60
C LEU A 248 -4.52 -8.08 13.32
N SER A 249 -4.10 -6.95 12.75
CA SER A 249 -2.73 -6.54 12.45
C SER A 249 -2.27 -5.45 13.43
N TYR A 250 -0.96 -5.25 13.51
CA TYR A 250 -0.39 -4.05 14.12
C TYR A 250 -0.28 -2.91 13.10
N PHE A 251 -0.07 -1.69 13.60
CA PHE A 251 0.27 -0.52 12.79
C PHE A 251 1.51 0.15 13.37
N TRP A 252 2.61 0.15 12.60
CA TRP A 252 3.87 0.79 12.96
C TRP A 252 4.08 2.02 12.09
N LEU A 253 4.39 3.13 12.76
CA LEU A 253 4.84 4.35 12.14
C LEU A 253 6.33 4.51 12.42
N LEU A 254 7.12 4.49 11.36
CA LEU A 254 8.57 4.59 11.38
C LEU A 254 8.99 5.96 10.86
N HIS A 255 9.96 6.59 11.51
CA HIS A 255 10.48 7.89 11.06
C HIS A 255 12.00 7.90 11.02
N HIS A 256 12.55 8.43 9.92
CA HIS A 256 13.99 8.57 9.69
C HIS A 256 14.36 9.96 9.14
N GLU A 257 15.61 10.39 9.32
CA GLU A 257 16.08 11.74 8.94
C GLU A 257 16.51 11.85 7.46
N SER A 258 15.94 11.02 6.58
CA SER A 258 16.22 11.01 5.12
C SER A 258 17.69 10.77 4.77
N ARG A 259 18.45 10.11 5.65
CA ARG A 259 19.82 9.64 5.42
C ARG A 259 19.83 8.13 5.16
N PRO A 260 20.88 7.59 4.51
CA PRO A 260 21.01 6.15 4.30
C PRO A 260 20.79 5.38 5.59
N CYS A 261 19.95 4.35 5.55
CA CYS A 261 19.60 3.54 6.71
C CYS A 261 20.43 2.24 6.71
N ASP A 262 21.05 1.96 7.85
CA ASP A 262 21.77 0.72 8.15
C ASP A 262 21.28 0.12 9.48
N ASP A 263 21.93 -0.94 9.95
CA ASP A 263 21.55 -1.65 11.18
C ASP A 263 21.70 -0.80 12.46
N ASP A 264 22.55 0.23 12.42
CA ASP A 264 22.87 1.10 13.55
C ASP A 264 22.10 2.43 13.50
N GLU A 265 21.34 2.66 12.44
CA GLU A 265 20.57 3.89 12.24
C GLU A 265 19.49 4.06 13.31
N ILE A 266 19.51 5.24 13.94
CA ILE A 266 18.48 5.61 14.90
C ILE A 266 17.24 6.05 14.12
N ILE A 267 16.12 5.38 14.38
CA ILE A 267 14.79 5.76 13.87
C ILE A 267 13.83 6.06 15.02
N SER A 268 12.83 6.89 14.81
CA SER A 268 11.67 6.94 15.72
C SER A 268 10.71 5.81 15.35
N PHE A 269 10.26 5.06 16.36
CA PHE A 269 9.31 3.96 16.19
C PHE A 269 8.07 4.21 17.04
N TYR A 270 6.89 4.11 16.44
CA TYR A 270 5.61 4.23 17.12
C TYR A 270 4.70 3.06 16.77
N ASN A 271 4.21 2.34 17.78
CA ASN A 271 3.12 1.37 17.62
C ASN A 271 1.79 2.06 17.86
N ILE A 272 0.98 2.21 16.82
CA ILE A 272 -0.21 3.04 16.81
C ILE A 272 -1.44 2.17 17.08
N VAL A 273 -1.89 2.09 18.34
CA VAL A 273 -3.05 1.26 18.70
C VAL A 273 -4.36 2.04 18.68
N ASP A 274 -4.36 3.34 18.94
CA ASP A 274 -5.54 4.19 18.71
C ASP A 274 -5.18 5.65 18.52
N VAL A 275 -6.10 6.44 17.95
CA VAL A 275 -5.98 7.88 17.77
C VAL A 275 -7.21 8.58 18.36
N ASP A 276 -7.09 9.12 19.57
CA ASP A 276 -8.12 9.96 20.20
C ASP A 276 -8.03 11.42 19.69
N GLU A 277 -9.19 12.01 19.37
CA GLU A 277 -9.32 13.39 18.91
C GLU A 277 -9.55 14.38 20.06
N ALA A 278 -10.04 13.91 21.21
CA ALA A 278 -10.53 14.77 22.30
C ALA A 278 -9.42 15.32 23.22
N GLN A 279 -8.20 14.77 23.16
CA GLN A 279 -7.06 15.26 23.94
C GLN A 279 -5.86 15.52 23.03
N SER A 280 -5.12 16.59 23.32
CA SER A 280 -3.90 16.97 22.62
C SER A 280 -2.69 16.05 22.93
N VAL A 281 -2.94 14.79 23.33
CA VAL A 281 -1.91 13.85 23.79
C VAL A 281 -2.29 12.39 23.48
N ASP A 282 -1.34 11.74 22.81
CA ASP A 282 -0.92 10.33 22.82
C ASP A 282 -1.79 9.22 22.23
N PHE A 283 -1.16 8.53 21.27
CA PHE A 283 -1.51 7.20 20.81
C PHE A 283 -1.75 6.28 22.00
N ILE A 284 -2.86 5.56 21.97
CA ILE A 284 -3.00 4.39 22.85
C ILE A 284 -1.98 3.39 22.31
N ILE A 285 -1.09 2.89 23.17
CA ILE A 285 -0.17 1.78 22.90
C ILE A 285 -0.64 0.68 23.85
N SER A 286 -1.12 -0.46 23.35
CA SER A 286 -1.62 -1.54 24.22
C SER A 286 -0.48 -2.48 24.65
N ASN A 287 -0.18 -2.44 25.96
CA ASN A 287 0.56 -3.38 26.83
C ASN A 287 1.54 -4.33 26.09
N GLU A 288 2.84 -4.08 26.01
CA GLU A 288 3.81 -3.49 26.95
C GLU A 288 3.93 -1.95 26.88
N THR A 289 3.32 -1.20 27.81
CA THR A 289 3.27 0.27 27.71
C THR A 289 3.29 0.97 29.06
N ILE A 290 4.35 1.74 29.34
CA ILE A 290 4.28 3.22 29.49
C ILE A 290 5.61 3.77 28.96
N LEU A 291 5.70 4.05 27.65
CA LEU A 291 6.61 5.10 27.19
C LEU A 291 5.84 6.41 27.29
N LYS A 292 5.89 7.01 28.48
CA LYS A 292 5.98 8.48 28.58
C LYS A 292 7.05 8.89 27.59
N MET A 293 6.80 9.94 26.81
CA MET A 293 7.79 10.58 25.95
C MET A 293 9.18 10.59 26.61
N SER A 294 10.02 9.64 26.23
CA SER A 294 11.43 9.61 26.53
C SER A 294 12.11 9.10 25.27
N VAL A 295 13.01 9.92 24.77
CA VAL A 295 14.04 9.56 23.80
C VAL A 295 14.55 8.14 24.09
N ALA A 296 14.53 7.29 23.06
CA ALA A 296 15.16 5.97 23.02
C ALA A 296 14.79 4.98 24.15
N GLY A 297 13.79 4.12 23.91
CA GLY A 297 13.75 2.79 24.49
C GLY A 297 14.58 1.84 23.62
N ASN A 298 15.78 1.48 24.08
CA ASN A 298 16.78 0.66 23.37
C ASN A 298 16.29 -0.76 23.03
N GLN A 299 15.63 -0.90 21.88
CA GLN A 299 15.74 -2.09 21.04
C GLN A 299 15.97 -1.61 19.61
N SER A 300 16.97 -2.14 18.93
CA SER A 300 17.22 -1.78 17.53
C SER A 300 15.98 -2.15 16.70
N LEU A 301 15.69 -1.39 15.63
CA LEU A 301 14.60 -1.73 14.70
C LEU A 301 14.69 -3.21 14.26
N LYS A 302 15.92 -3.67 14.04
CA LYS A 302 16.26 -5.06 13.72
C LYS A 302 15.75 -6.06 14.76
N GLU A 303 15.98 -5.81 16.05
CA GLU A 303 15.50 -6.69 17.13
C GLU A 303 13.97 -6.77 17.14
N LYS A 304 13.28 -5.63 16.97
CA LYS A 304 11.81 -5.62 16.94
C LYS A 304 11.24 -6.38 15.74
N ILE A 305 11.78 -6.14 14.54
CA ILE A 305 11.34 -6.83 13.33
C ILE A 305 11.64 -8.32 13.43
N SER A 306 12.84 -8.70 13.86
CA SER A 306 13.23 -10.11 13.99
C SER A 306 12.34 -10.85 14.98
N LYS A 307 12.08 -10.24 16.15
CA LYS A 307 11.15 -10.79 17.14
C LYS A 307 9.76 -11.01 16.55
N PHE A 308 9.20 -10.00 15.86
CA PHE A 308 7.88 -10.13 15.22
C PHE A 308 7.86 -11.21 14.12
N ILE A 309 8.93 -11.31 13.33
CA ILE A 309 9.04 -12.31 12.28
C ILE A 309 8.97 -13.74 12.85
N ASP A 310 9.49 -13.95 14.07
CA ASP A 310 9.51 -15.26 14.72
C ASP A 310 8.24 -15.60 15.53
N GLU A 311 7.30 -14.65 15.68
CA GLU A 311 5.99 -14.85 16.33
C GLU A 311 4.95 -15.59 15.47
#